data_AF-A0A512NFV6-F1
#
_entry.id   AF-A0A512NFV6-F1
#
_cell.length_a   1.000
_cell.length_b   1.000
_cell.length_c   1.000
_cell.angle_alpha   90.00
_cell.angle_beta   90.00
_cell.angle_gamma   90.00
#
_symmetry.space_group_name_H-M   'P 1'
#
loop_
_entity.id
_entity.type
_entity.pdbx_description
1 polymer ?
#
loop_
_entity_poly.entity_id
_entity_poly.type
_entity_poly.pdbx_seq_one_letter_code
_entity_poly.pdbx_strand_id
1 'polypeptide(L)'
;MTTVAQADNGRDPRGLRPIPRFIFASRWLQLPLYLGLIVAQMVYVYLFLKELIHLVMESPGVTEQQAMLIVLGLIDVVMISNLLIMVIVGGYETFVSRMELNKHPDQPEWLSHVNASVLKIKLAMAIIGISSIHLLRTFIEAGQLGRPNAALTEAGIMWQSIIHGLFILSAIGIAIVDWISQQTGAAPKGGHH
;
A
#
# COMPACT_ATOMS: atom_id res chain seq x y z
N MET A 1 -1.78 -29.14 -66.63
CA MET A 1 -2.32 -27.78 -66.41
C MET A 1 -3.80 -27.90 -66.05
N THR A 2 -4.12 -27.75 -64.76
CA THR A 2 -5.42 -27.25 -64.30
C THR A 2 -5.25 -26.82 -62.85
N THR A 3 -5.17 -25.51 -62.68
CA THR A 3 -5.09 -24.75 -61.44
C THR A 3 -6.42 -24.89 -60.68
N VAL A 4 -6.39 -25.36 -59.43
CA VAL A 4 -7.50 -25.13 -58.50
C VAL A 4 -7.04 -24.06 -57.52
N ALA A 5 -7.47 -22.82 -57.79
CA ALA A 5 -7.32 -21.70 -56.90
C ALA A 5 -8.15 -21.97 -55.64
N GLN A 6 -7.47 -22.25 -54.54
CA GLN A 6 -8.09 -22.31 -53.22
C GLN A 6 -8.39 -20.88 -52.78
N ALA A 7 -9.65 -20.50 -52.80
CA ALA A 7 -10.12 -19.21 -52.29
C ALA A 7 -9.89 -19.17 -50.77
N ASP A 8 -8.86 -18.45 -50.35
CA ASP A 8 -8.67 -18.09 -48.94
C ASP A 8 -9.77 -17.10 -48.56
N ASN A 9 -10.82 -17.64 -47.93
CA ASN A 9 -11.98 -16.91 -47.48
C ASN A 9 -11.56 -16.03 -46.29
N GLY A 10 -11.30 -14.76 -46.58
CA GLY A 10 -11.02 -13.72 -45.58
C GLY A 10 -12.05 -13.74 -44.45
N ARG A 11 -11.69 -14.36 -43.34
CA ARG A 11 -12.48 -14.31 -42.10
C ARG A 11 -12.18 -12.98 -41.43
N ASP A 12 -13.15 -12.09 -41.56
CA ASP A 12 -13.27 -10.77 -40.96
C ASP A 12 -12.84 -10.74 -39.48
N PRO A 13 -12.22 -9.64 -39.02
CA PRO A 13 -11.59 -9.53 -37.71
C PRO A 13 -12.66 -9.50 -36.64
N ARG A 14 -12.64 -10.49 -35.74
CA ARG A 14 -13.53 -10.54 -34.58
C ARG A 14 -13.37 -9.26 -33.77
N GLY A 15 -14.33 -8.35 -33.90
CA GLY A 15 -14.46 -7.17 -33.07
C GLY A 15 -14.40 -7.58 -31.61
N LEU A 16 -13.41 -7.04 -30.89
CA LEU A 16 -13.23 -7.27 -29.46
C LEU A 16 -14.55 -6.97 -28.74
N ARG A 17 -15.08 -7.94 -28.01
CA ARG A 17 -16.30 -7.81 -27.20
C ARG A 17 -16.23 -6.51 -26.36
N PRO A 18 -17.33 -5.76 -26.18
CA PRO A 18 -17.32 -4.44 -25.54
C PRO A 18 -16.84 -4.47 -24.07
N ILE A 19 -17.02 -5.60 -23.38
CA ILE A 19 -16.61 -5.77 -21.97
C ILE A 19 -15.08 -5.69 -21.80
N PRO A 20 -14.25 -6.43 -22.56
CA PRO A 20 -12.81 -6.23 -22.58
C PRO A 20 -12.38 -4.78 -22.82
N ARG A 21 -12.98 -4.07 -23.78
CA ARG A 21 -12.62 -2.66 -24.07
C ARG A 21 -12.86 -1.73 -22.88
N PHE A 22 -13.97 -1.92 -22.15
CA PHE A 22 -14.24 -1.16 -20.93
C PHE A 22 -13.26 -1.48 -19.80
N ILE A 23 -12.90 -2.75 -19.61
CA ILE A 23 -11.90 -3.18 -18.60
C ILE A 23 -10.49 -2.66 -18.94
N PHE A 24 -10.15 -2.56 -20.23
CA PHE A 24 -8.89 -1.94 -20.66
C PHE A 24 -8.90 -0.42 -20.49
N ALA A 25 -10.04 0.24 -20.77
CA ALA A 25 -10.18 1.69 -20.63
C ALA A 25 -10.15 2.15 -19.16
N SER A 26 -10.66 1.35 -18.20
CA SER A 26 -10.64 1.71 -16.78
C SER A 26 -9.22 1.85 -16.19
N ARG A 27 -8.19 1.32 -16.86
CA ARG A 27 -6.79 1.48 -16.44
C ARG A 27 -6.25 2.89 -16.66
N TRP A 28 -6.73 3.59 -17.70
CA TRP A 28 -6.38 5.00 -17.93
C TRP A 28 -6.88 5.92 -16.80
N LEU A 29 -7.90 5.48 -16.05
CA LEU A 29 -8.36 6.18 -14.85
C LEU A 29 -7.35 6.07 -13.69
N GLN A 30 -6.49 5.06 -13.67
CA GLN A 30 -5.50 4.88 -12.60
C GLN A 30 -4.28 5.80 -12.74
N LEU A 31 -3.90 6.15 -13.98
CA LEU A 31 -2.80 7.09 -14.25
C LEU A 31 -2.97 8.47 -13.57
N PRO A 32 -4.09 9.20 -13.72
CA PRO A 32 -4.29 10.48 -13.04
C PRO A 32 -4.38 10.33 -11.52
N LEU A 33 -4.84 9.18 -11.00
CA LEU A 33 -4.84 8.91 -9.57
C LEU A 33 -3.41 8.80 -9.03
N TYR A 34 -2.51 8.08 -9.70
CA TYR A 34 -1.10 8.01 -9.29
C TYR A 34 -0.41 9.37 -9.39
N LEU A 35 -0.72 10.17 -10.41
CA LEU A 35 -0.23 11.55 -10.50
C LEU A 35 -0.71 12.39 -9.29
N GLY A 36 -1.99 12.27 -8.93
CA GLY A 36 -2.55 12.92 -7.74
C GLY A 36 -1.85 12.49 -6.44
N LEU A 37 -1.55 11.20 -6.29
CA LEU A 37 -0.80 10.68 -5.13
C LEU A 37 0.64 11.23 -5.08
N ILE A 38 1.31 11.40 -6.22
CA ILE A 38 2.64 12.05 -6.29
C ILE A 38 2.54 13.51 -5.85
N VAL A 39 1.54 14.26 -6.30
CA VAL A 39 1.32 15.64 -5.85
C VAL A 39 1.06 15.70 -4.35
N ALA A 40 0.23 14.81 -3.81
CA ALA A 40 0.01 14.71 -2.37
C ALA A 40 1.32 14.39 -1.61
N GLN A 41 2.16 13.51 -2.15
CA GLN A 41 3.48 13.21 -1.60
C GLN A 41 4.38 14.45 -1.55
N MET A 42 4.38 15.28 -2.60
CA MET A 42 5.13 16.54 -2.62
C MET A 42 4.65 17.52 -1.54
N VAL A 43 3.33 17.60 -1.30
CA VAL A 43 2.77 18.41 -0.21
C VAL A 43 3.24 17.90 1.15
N TYR A 44 3.26 16.58 1.38
CA TYR A 44 3.78 16.02 2.64
C TYR A 44 5.27 16.32 2.85
N VAL A 45 6.09 16.25 1.80
CA VAL A 45 7.51 16.64 1.88
C VAL A 45 7.65 18.11 2.27
N TYR A 46 6.84 18.99 1.70
CA TYR A 46 6.83 20.40 2.09
C TYR A 46 6.43 20.61 3.56
N LEU A 47 5.37 19.93 4.04
CA LEU A 47 4.94 19.99 5.44
C LEU A 47 6.03 19.49 6.39
N PHE A 48 6.71 18.39 6.03
CA PHE A 48 7.85 17.87 6.79
C PHE A 48 8.97 18.91 6.91
N LEU A 49 9.37 19.54 5.80
CA LEU A 49 10.42 20.57 5.82
C LEU A 49 10.01 21.78 6.67
N LYS A 50 8.75 22.21 6.57
CA LYS A 50 8.23 23.32 7.37
C LYS A 50 8.30 23.00 8.87
N GLU A 51 7.83 21.83 9.26
CA GLU A 51 7.81 21.39 10.67
C GLU A 51 9.23 21.17 11.21
N LEU A 52 10.14 20.66 10.38
CA LEU A 52 11.55 20.52 10.73
C LEU A 52 12.23 21.87 10.95
N ILE A 53 11.98 22.84 10.06
CA ILE A 53 12.51 24.19 10.20
C ILE A 53 11.97 24.84 11.48
N HIS A 54 10.68 24.69 11.75
CA HIS A 54 10.04 25.18 12.98
C HIS A 54 10.73 24.59 14.22
N LEU A 55 10.95 23.27 14.27
CA LEU A 55 11.66 22.61 15.37
C LEU A 55 13.08 23.17 15.57
N VAL A 56 13.84 23.33 14.49
CA VAL A 56 15.25 23.78 14.57
C VAL A 56 15.34 25.26 14.99
N MET A 57 14.49 26.13 14.44
CA MET A 57 14.54 27.57 14.71
C MET A 57 13.94 27.96 16.05
N GLU A 58 12.89 27.26 16.52
CA GLU A 58 12.24 27.56 17.80
C GLU A 58 12.79 26.75 18.98
N SER A 59 13.69 25.79 18.73
CA SER A 59 14.34 24.94 19.75
C SER A 59 14.76 25.64 21.06
N PRO A 60 15.23 26.92 21.09
CA PRO A 60 15.58 27.59 22.34
C PRO A 60 14.41 27.86 23.29
N GLY A 61 13.16 27.85 22.81
CA GLY A 61 11.96 28.20 23.57
C GLY A 61 10.97 27.06 23.79
N VAL A 62 11.22 25.87 23.23
CA VAL A 62 10.28 24.74 23.23
C VAL A 62 10.55 23.83 24.44
N THR A 63 9.50 23.42 25.14
CA THR A 63 9.62 22.44 26.24
C THR A 63 10.00 21.05 25.70
N GLU A 64 10.67 20.22 26.50
CA GLU A 64 11.04 18.84 26.10
C GLU A 64 9.84 18.03 25.58
N GLN A 65 8.68 18.14 26.27
CA GLN A 65 7.45 17.48 25.86
C GLN A 65 6.96 17.95 24.49
N GLN A 66 7.03 19.24 24.21
CA GLN A 66 6.59 19.80 22.94
C GLN A 66 7.54 19.45 21.80
N ALA A 67 8.86 19.45 22.05
CA ALA A 67 9.85 18.97 21.09
C ALA A 67 9.60 17.49 20.72
N MET A 68 9.31 16.65 21.72
CA MET A 68 8.96 15.25 21.49
C MET A 68 7.69 15.10 20.63
N LEU A 69 6.64 15.91 20.86
CA LEU A 69 5.42 15.88 20.06
C LEU A 69 5.63 16.33 18.61
N ILE A 70 6.50 17.32 18.38
CA ILE A 70 6.89 17.76 17.04
C ILE A 70 7.65 16.63 16.32
N VAL A 71 8.62 15.99 16.99
CA VAL A 71 9.35 14.85 16.43
C VAL A 71 8.40 13.69 16.11
N LEU A 72 7.45 13.36 16.98
CA LEU A 72 6.45 12.33 16.69
C LEU A 72 5.61 12.67 15.44
N GLY A 73 5.25 13.94 15.26
CA GLY A 73 4.56 14.40 14.04
C GLY A 73 5.42 14.23 12.79
N LEU A 74 6.71 14.54 12.86
CA LEU A 74 7.65 14.32 11.75
C LEU A 74 7.76 12.83 11.38
N ILE A 75 7.81 11.94 12.37
CA ILE A 75 7.88 10.49 12.13
C ILE A 75 6.57 10.00 11.46
N ASP A 76 5.41 10.51 11.87
CA ASP A 76 4.13 10.14 11.27
C ASP A 76 4.04 10.52 9.78
N VAL A 77 4.45 11.73 9.42
CA VAL A 77 4.53 12.17 8.00
C VAL A 77 5.42 11.23 7.18
N VAL A 78 6.54 10.78 7.74
CA VAL A 78 7.45 9.82 7.10
C VAL A 78 6.80 8.44 6.95
N MET A 79 6.06 7.97 7.97
CA MET A 79 5.37 6.68 7.88
C MET A 79 4.29 6.66 6.81
N ILE A 80 3.46 7.70 6.74
CA ILE A 80 2.44 7.85 5.69
C ILE A 80 3.10 7.91 4.30
N SER A 81 4.20 8.65 4.18
CA SER A 81 4.97 8.76 2.94
C SER A 81 5.49 7.42 2.43
N ASN A 82 6.03 6.59 3.33
CA ASN A 82 6.52 5.26 2.96
C ASN A 82 5.39 4.33 2.49
N LEU A 83 4.20 4.45 3.08
CA LEU A 83 3.02 3.74 2.63
C LEU A 83 2.52 4.23 1.27
N LEU A 84 2.50 5.55 1.05
CA LEU A 84 2.12 6.14 -0.23
C LEU A 84 3.04 5.66 -1.35
N ILE A 85 4.36 5.64 -1.14
CA ILE A 85 5.32 5.11 -2.12
C ILE A 85 5.01 3.63 -2.43
N MET A 86 4.75 2.82 -1.41
CA MET A 86 4.37 1.41 -1.58
C MET A 86 3.09 1.25 -2.43
N VAL A 87 2.09 2.10 -2.22
CA VAL A 87 0.83 2.10 -2.98
C VAL A 87 1.04 2.57 -4.42
N ILE A 88 1.82 3.63 -4.63
CA ILE A 88 2.12 4.17 -5.97
C ILE A 88 2.89 3.13 -6.79
N VAL A 89 3.99 2.61 -6.25
CA VAL A 89 4.85 1.64 -6.95
C VAL A 89 4.13 0.31 -7.14
N GLY A 90 3.50 -0.24 -6.11
CA GLY A 90 2.77 -1.50 -6.21
C GLY A 90 1.55 -1.41 -7.14
N GLY A 91 0.84 -0.27 -7.12
CA GLY A 91 -0.25 0.01 -8.04
C GLY A 91 0.22 0.13 -9.48
N TYR A 92 1.27 0.90 -9.72
CA TYR A 92 1.88 1.06 -11.04
C TYR A 92 2.39 -0.28 -11.60
N GLU A 93 3.09 -1.08 -10.80
CA GLU A 93 3.57 -2.41 -11.20
C GLU A 93 2.42 -3.33 -11.60
N THR A 94 1.36 -3.37 -10.78
CA THR A 94 0.23 -4.29 -10.96
C THR A 94 -0.65 -3.90 -12.15
N PHE A 95 -0.89 -2.61 -12.37
CA PHE A 95 -1.93 -2.16 -13.31
C PHE A 95 -1.42 -1.48 -14.58
N VAL A 96 -0.21 -0.89 -14.57
CA VAL A 96 0.34 -0.11 -15.69
C VAL A 96 1.54 -0.81 -16.34
N SER A 97 2.54 -1.21 -15.54
CA SER A 97 3.85 -1.71 -16.03
C SER A 97 3.81 -3.06 -16.73
N ARG A 98 2.99 -4.02 -16.27
CA ARG A 98 2.93 -5.40 -16.81
C ARG A 98 2.36 -5.52 -18.24
N MET A 99 2.09 -4.42 -18.94
CA MET A 99 1.48 -4.43 -20.28
C MET A 99 2.45 -4.11 -21.43
N GLU A 100 3.75 -3.89 -21.17
CA GLU A 100 4.75 -3.62 -22.23
C GLU A 100 5.64 -4.82 -22.61
N LEU A 101 5.16 -6.06 -22.46
CA LEU A 101 5.80 -7.23 -23.08
C LEU A 101 4.87 -7.98 -24.04
N ASN A 102 4.94 -7.54 -25.31
CA ASN A 102 5.05 -8.36 -26.52
C ASN A 102 4.42 -9.78 -26.51
N LYS A 103 3.23 -9.86 -27.13
CA LYS A 103 2.76 -10.90 -28.08
C LYS A 103 3.07 -12.38 -27.74
N HIS A 104 2.18 -13.06 -27.01
CA HIS A 104 1.86 -14.46 -27.31
C HIS A 104 0.39 -14.80 -26.97
N PRO A 105 -0.34 -15.59 -27.78
CA PRO A 105 -1.79 -15.76 -27.66
C PRO A 105 -2.28 -16.62 -26.48
N ASP A 106 -1.42 -17.43 -25.85
CA ASP A 106 -1.90 -18.48 -24.95
C ASP A 106 -1.02 -18.58 -23.69
N GLN A 107 -1.35 -17.76 -22.69
CA GLN A 107 -1.37 -18.06 -21.25
C GLN A 107 -1.27 -16.75 -20.47
N PRO A 108 -2.23 -16.45 -19.58
CA PRO A 108 -2.13 -15.23 -18.80
C PRO A 108 -1.35 -15.60 -17.51
N GLU A 109 -0.02 -15.44 -17.55
CA GLU A 109 0.99 -15.74 -16.50
C GLU A 109 0.89 -14.85 -15.23
N TRP A 110 -0.14 -14.02 -15.12
CA TRP A 110 -0.27 -12.91 -14.14
C TRP A 110 -0.47 -13.34 -12.68
N LEU A 111 -0.50 -14.64 -12.35
CA LEU A 111 -0.78 -15.12 -10.98
C LEU A 111 0.39 -15.82 -10.28
N SER A 112 1.51 -16.09 -10.96
CA SER A 112 2.59 -16.92 -10.39
C SER A 112 3.80 -16.15 -9.87
N HIS A 113 3.96 -14.86 -10.20
CA HIS A 113 5.21 -14.15 -9.90
C HIS A 113 5.09 -12.81 -9.17
N VAL A 114 3.92 -12.48 -8.63
CA VAL A 114 3.82 -11.49 -7.55
C VAL A 114 3.68 -12.27 -6.26
N ASN A 115 4.70 -12.25 -5.41
CA ASN A 115 4.63 -12.89 -4.09
C ASN A 115 3.63 -12.11 -3.23
N ALA A 116 2.34 -12.41 -3.42
CA ALA A 116 1.23 -11.73 -2.79
C ALA A 116 1.34 -11.76 -1.26
N SER A 117 2.02 -12.76 -0.71
CA SER A 117 2.32 -12.87 0.71
C SER A 117 3.25 -11.76 1.21
N VAL A 118 4.34 -11.48 0.49
CA VAL A 118 5.28 -10.40 0.86
C VAL A 118 4.59 -9.03 0.80
N LEU A 119 3.73 -8.81 -0.19
CA LEU A 119 2.99 -7.55 -0.30
C LEU A 119 1.99 -7.36 0.86
N LYS A 120 1.25 -8.41 1.22
CA LYS A 120 0.30 -8.39 2.35
C LYS A 120 0.99 -8.15 3.68
N ILE A 121 2.12 -8.82 3.93
CA ILE A 121 2.89 -8.66 5.18
C ILE A 121 3.43 -7.24 5.30
N LYS A 122 4.01 -6.69 4.23
CA LYS A 122 4.53 -5.32 4.23
C LYS A 122 3.44 -4.28 4.52
N LEU A 123 2.25 -4.47 3.94
CA LEU A 123 1.11 -3.58 4.18
C LEU A 123 0.65 -3.67 5.65
N ALA A 124 0.50 -4.88 6.19
CA ALA A 124 0.07 -5.09 7.57
C ALA A 124 1.05 -4.47 8.57
N MET A 125 2.36 -4.67 8.37
CA MET A 125 3.41 -4.08 9.21
C MET A 125 3.38 -2.55 9.18
N ALA A 126 3.14 -1.96 8.01
CA ALA A 126 3.09 -0.52 7.88
C ALA A 126 1.86 0.09 8.58
N ILE A 127 0.68 -0.54 8.46
CA ILE A 127 -0.55 -0.12 9.16
C ILE A 127 -0.37 -0.21 10.69
N ILE A 128 0.19 -1.32 11.18
CA ILE A 128 0.49 -1.48 12.62
C ILE A 128 1.45 -0.39 13.08
N GLY A 129 2.54 -0.16 12.35
CA GLY A 129 3.53 0.85 12.70
C GLY A 129 2.94 2.26 12.79
N ILE A 130 2.14 2.69 11.80
CA ILE A 130 1.43 3.98 11.86
C ILE A 130 0.55 4.06 13.10
N SER A 131 -0.25 3.02 13.33
CA SER A 131 -1.17 2.97 14.47
C SER A 131 -0.44 3.00 15.82
N SER A 132 0.74 2.37 15.92
CA SER A 132 1.59 2.42 17.12
C SER A 132 2.13 3.82 17.41
N ILE A 133 2.57 4.56 16.39
CA ILE A 133 3.06 5.94 16.58
C ILE A 133 1.95 6.85 17.08
N HIS A 134 0.74 6.70 16.53
CA HIS A 134 -0.41 7.44 16.99
C HIS A 134 -0.70 7.15 18.47
N LEU A 135 -0.62 5.89 18.91
CA LEU A 135 -0.78 5.54 20.32
C LEU A 135 0.32 6.12 21.20
N LEU A 136 1.57 6.19 20.71
CA LEU A 136 2.66 6.81 21.45
C LEU A 136 2.43 8.32 21.66
N ARG A 137 1.92 9.03 20.64
CA ARG A 137 1.49 10.43 20.77
C ARG A 137 0.41 10.57 21.84
N THR A 138 -0.63 9.73 21.75
CA THR A 138 -1.73 9.70 22.70
C THR A 138 -1.24 9.42 24.12
N PHE A 139 -0.26 8.53 24.30
CA PHE A 139 0.34 8.23 25.60
C PHE A 139 1.06 9.44 26.21
N ILE A 140 1.80 10.20 25.40
CA ILE A 140 2.50 11.42 25.85
C ILE A 140 1.50 12.51 26.25
N GLU A 141 0.40 12.65 25.51
CA GLU A 141 -0.63 13.65 25.77
C GLU A 141 -1.62 13.21 26.88
N ALA A 142 -1.69 11.91 27.21
CA ALA A 142 -2.59 11.36 28.23
C ALA A 142 -2.37 11.97 29.62
N GLY A 143 -1.17 12.47 29.94
CA GLY A 143 -0.90 13.20 31.18
C GLY A 143 -1.72 14.50 31.35
N GLN A 144 -2.39 14.97 30.29
CA GLN A 144 -3.25 16.15 30.30
C GLN A 144 -4.75 15.81 30.44
N LEU A 145 -5.12 14.52 30.52
CA LEU A 145 -6.51 14.06 30.69
C LEU A 145 -7.16 14.68 31.93
N GLY A 146 -8.44 15.05 31.80
CA GLY A 146 -9.21 15.65 32.90
C GLY A 146 -9.03 17.16 33.08
N ARG A 147 -8.15 17.81 32.29
CA ARG A 147 -8.08 19.28 32.23
C ARG A 147 -9.20 19.82 31.31
N PRO A 148 -9.73 21.03 31.58
CA PRO A 148 -10.84 21.61 30.81
C PRO A 148 -10.52 21.84 29.32
N ASN A 149 -9.24 21.90 28.93
CA ASN A 149 -8.78 22.04 27.55
C ASN A 149 -8.02 20.80 27.04
N ALA A 150 -8.26 19.61 27.59
CA ALA A 150 -7.62 18.39 27.11
C ALA A 150 -8.05 18.10 25.65
N ALA A 151 -7.08 17.96 24.74
CA ALA A 151 -7.32 17.60 23.35
C ALA A 151 -7.80 16.15 23.18
N LEU A 152 -7.51 15.29 24.17
CA LEU A 152 -7.85 13.87 24.18
C LEU A 152 -8.97 13.58 25.17
N THR A 153 -9.85 12.66 24.79
CA THR A 153 -10.90 12.10 25.65
C THR A 153 -10.55 10.66 26.02
N GLU A 154 -10.94 10.22 27.22
CA GLU A 154 -10.76 8.83 27.65
C GLU A 154 -11.33 7.84 26.64
N ALA A 155 -12.54 8.12 26.12
CA ALA A 155 -13.17 7.32 25.08
C ALA A 155 -12.33 7.24 23.80
N GLY A 156 -11.70 8.34 23.39
CA GLY A 156 -10.81 8.37 22.23
C GLY A 156 -9.59 7.46 22.41
N ILE A 157 -8.92 7.55 23.57
CA ILE A 157 -7.76 6.70 23.90
C ILE A 157 -8.15 5.22 23.95
N MET A 158 -9.31 4.91 24.55
CA MET A 158 -9.83 3.55 24.63
C MET A 158 -10.09 2.96 23.23
N TRP A 159 -10.83 3.67 22.38
CA TRP A 159 -11.12 3.19 21.02
C TRP A 159 -9.85 3.06 20.17
N GLN A 160 -8.92 4.01 20.28
CA GLN A 160 -7.64 3.94 19.59
C GLN A 160 -6.83 2.70 20.02
N SER A 161 -6.82 2.37 21.31
CA SER A 161 -6.14 1.18 21.84
C SER A 161 -6.81 -0.12 21.37
N ILE A 162 -8.15 -0.16 21.36
CA ILE A 162 -8.92 -1.31 20.86
C ILE A 162 -8.63 -1.54 19.37
N ILE A 163 -8.70 -0.49 18.54
CA ILE A 163 -8.44 -0.58 17.10
C ILE A 163 -7.01 -1.06 16.83
N HIS A 164 -6.03 -0.57 17.59
CA HIS A 164 -4.65 -1.04 17.46
C HIS A 164 -4.52 -2.54 17.79
N GLY A 165 -5.19 -2.98 18.87
CA GLY A 165 -5.29 -4.40 19.21
C GLY A 165 -5.88 -5.23 18.06
N LEU A 166 -6.93 -4.74 17.40
CA LEU A 166 -7.53 -5.40 16.23
C LEU A 166 -6.57 -5.47 15.03
N PHE A 167 -5.74 -4.45 14.80
CA PHE A 167 -4.71 -4.50 13.76
C PHE A 167 -3.63 -5.54 14.04
N ILE A 168 -3.16 -5.65 15.29
CA ILE A 168 -2.21 -6.69 15.70
C ILE A 168 -2.82 -8.07 15.49
N LEU A 169 -4.04 -8.30 15.97
CA LEU A 169 -4.75 -9.57 15.77
C LEU A 169 -4.90 -9.93 14.29
N SER A 170 -5.21 -8.93 13.45
CA SER A 170 -5.32 -9.12 12.00
C SER A 170 -3.98 -9.51 11.37
N ALA A 171 -2.87 -8.89 11.76
CA ALA A 171 -1.55 -9.23 11.22
C ALA A 171 -1.08 -10.63 11.67
N ILE A 172 -1.38 -11.03 12.91
CA ILE A 172 -1.14 -12.40 13.37
C ILE A 172 -1.91 -13.39 12.48
N GLY A 173 -3.19 -13.12 12.21
CA GLY A 173 -4.00 -13.93 11.30
C GLY A 173 -3.38 -14.05 9.89
N ILE A 174 -2.92 -12.95 9.32
CA ILE A 174 -2.23 -12.93 8.02
C ILE A 174 -0.95 -13.77 8.07
N ALA A 175 -0.14 -13.64 9.12
CA ALA A 175 1.11 -14.39 9.28
C ALA A 175 0.87 -15.90 9.42
N ILE A 176 -0.17 -16.30 10.17
CA ILE A 176 -0.55 -17.73 10.31
C ILE A 176 -1.01 -18.29 8.96
N VAL A 177 -1.91 -17.61 8.25
CA VAL A 177 -2.39 -18.07 6.93
C VAL A 177 -1.22 -18.20 5.94
N ASP A 178 -0.28 -17.26 5.98
CA ASP A 178 0.89 -17.29 5.13
C ASP A 178 1.85 -18.45 5.49
N TRP A 179 2.08 -18.69 6.77
CA TRP A 179 2.89 -19.80 7.26
C TRP A 179 2.29 -21.17 6.88
N ILE A 180 0.96 -21.35 6.99
CA ILE A 180 0.27 -22.59 6.59
C ILE A 180 0.40 -22.82 5.08
N SER A 181 0.23 -21.75 4.29
CA SER A 181 0.32 -21.81 2.82
C SER A 181 1.71 -22.22 2.34
N GLN A 182 2.77 -21.77 3.03
CA GLN A 182 4.15 -22.12 2.69
C GLN A 182 4.50 -23.58 3.02
N GLN A 183 3.94 -24.15 4.09
CA GLN A 183 4.17 -25.55 4.45
C GLN A 183 3.44 -26.55 3.54
N THR A 184 2.25 -26.18 3.06
CA THR A 184 1.46 -27.04 2.16
C THR A 184 2.00 -27.08 0.72
N GLY A 185 2.85 -26.13 0.33
CA GLY A 185 3.57 -26.12 -0.96
C GLY A 185 4.84 -26.96 -1.02
N ALA A 186 5.33 -27.48 0.11
CA ALA A 186 6.55 -28.29 0.20
C ALA A 186 6.24 -29.80 0.15
N ALA A 187 5.70 -30.29 -0.97
CA ALA A 187 5.70 -31.73 -1.24
C ALA A 187 7.13 -32.15 -1.64
N PRO A 188 7.78 -33.10 -0.96
CA PRO A 188 9.10 -33.59 -1.35
C PRO A 188 8.97 -34.28 -2.71
N LYS A 189 9.81 -33.91 -3.68
CA LYS A 189 10.00 -34.70 -4.90
C LYS A 189 10.62 -36.05 -4.50
N GLY A 190 9.77 -36.99 -4.13
CA GLY A 190 10.10 -38.41 -4.14
C GLY A 190 10.22 -38.86 -5.60
N GLY A 191 11.45 -38.96 -6.09
CA GLY A 191 11.78 -39.58 -7.36
C GLY A 191 12.78 -40.70 -7.11
N HIS A 192 12.26 -41.91 -6.94
CA HIS A 192 13.01 -43.16 -6.94
C HIS A 192 13.60 -43.47 -8.33
N HIS A 193 14.72 -44.20 -8.28
CA HIS A 193 15.40 -45.01 -9.31
C HIS A 193 16.58 -44.38 -10.05
#